data_AF-A0A7Y3ENP2-F1
#
_entry.id   AF-A0A7Y3ENP2-F1
#
_cell.length_a   1.000
_cell.length_b   1.000
_cell.length_c   1.000
_cell.angle_alpha   90.00
_cell.angle_beta   90.00
_cell.angle_gamma   90.00
#
_symmetry.space_group_name_H-M   'P 1'
#
loop_
_entity.id
_entity.type
_entity.pdbx_description
1 polymer ?
#
loop_
_entity_poly.entity_id
_entity_poly.type
_entity_poly.pdbx_seq_one_letter_code
_entity_poly.pdbx_strand_id
1 'polypeptide(L)'
;MNLEKEGNELVISPKVALDEIDEPCMFVGSGADLYRKTIAEKLGEYAYFTKNHENTIRGSTVARLSMDRFENNDTNDVETFVPNYIRKSDAQLKLKK
;
A
#
# COMPACT_ATOMS: atom_id res chain seq x y z
N MET A 1 15.16 -9.44 5.24
CA MET A 1 14.17 -9.54 4.13
C MET A 1 14.38 -8.31 3.29
N ASN A 2 14.82 -8.45 2.04
CA ASN A 2 15.24 -7.31 1.23
C ASN A 2 14.01 -6.78 0.48
N LEU A 3 13.23 -5.93 1.15
CA LEU A 3 12.24 -5.10 0.47
C LEU A 3 12.84 -3.73 0.25
N GLU A 4 12.70 -3.22 -0.96
CA GLU A 4 13.07 -1.86 -1.33
C GLU A 4 11.80 -1.10 -1.69
N LYS A 5 11.71 0.15 -1.26
CA LYS A 5 10.59 1.02 -1.59
C LYS A 5 10.87 1.68 -2.94
N GLU A 6 10.05 1.39 -3.94
CA GLU A 6 10.24 1.91 -5.31
C GLU A 6 9.59 3.28 -5.55
N GLY A 7 8.61 3.67 -4.75
CA GLY A 7 7.87 4.91 -4.93
C GLY A 7 7.13 5.38 -3.69
N ASN A 8 6.58 6.59 -3.74
CA ASN A 8 5.79 7.14 -2.64
C ASN A 8 4.37 6.58 -2.60
N GLU A 9 3.76 6.56 -1.42
CA GLU A 9 2.35 6.22 -1.24
C GLU A 9 1.46 7.33 -1.84
N LEU A 10 0.50 6.97 -2.69
CA LEU A 10 -0.35 7.90 -3.43
C LEU A 10 -1.83 7.57 -3.26
N VAL A 11 -2.68 8.60 -3.35
CA VAL A 11 -4.13 8.42 -3.52
C VAL A 11 -4.54 8.96 -4.88
N ILE A 12 -4.70 8.03 -5.82
CA ILE A 12 -5.02 8.29 -7.24
C ILE A 12 -6.04 7.28 -7.74
N SER A 13 -6.58 7.49 -8.94
CA SER A 13 -7.48 6.52 -9.54
C SER A 13 -6.73 5.23 -9.93
N PRO A 14 -7.38 4.04 -9.87
CA PRO A 14 -6.75 2.79 -10.26
C PRO A 14 -6.16 2.81 -11.67
N LYS A 15 -6.84 3.46 -12.63
CA LYS A 15 -6.34 3.56 -14.01
C LYS A 15 -4.96 4.24 -14.07
N VAL A 16 -4.82 5.37 -13.38
CA VAL A 16 -3.55 6.12 -13.32
C VAL A 16 -2.48 5.33 -12.56
N ALA A 17 -2.85 4.64 -11.48
CA ALA A 17 -1.90 3.80 -10.73
C ALA A 17 -1.32 2.65 -11.56
N LEU A 18 -2.05 2.19 -12.59
CA LEU A 18 -1.65 1.08 -13.45
C LEU A 18 -0.87 1.54 -14.69
N ASP A 19 -0.77 2.85 -14.96
CA ASP A 19 -0.12 3.35 -16.19
C ASP A 19 1.41 3.18 -16.15
N GLU A 20 2.00 3.18 -14.96
CA GLU A 20 3.47 3.07 -14.76
C GLU A 20 3.93 1.64 -14.46
N ILE A 21 3.04 0.64 -14.51
CA ILE A 21 3.40 -0.76 -14.24
C ILE A 21 3.68 -1.48 -15.56
N ASP A 22 4.95 -1.79 -15.81
CA ASP A 22 5.43 -2.46 -17.02
C ASP A 22 6.05 -3.84 -16.77
N GLU A 23 5.93 -4.35 -15.54
CA GLU A 23 6.46 -5.65 -15.12
C GLU A 23 5.45 -6.51 -14.31
N PRO A 24 5.67 -7.83 -14.24
CA PRO A 24 4.92 -8.74 -13.37
C PRO A 24 4.75 -8.25 -11.93
N CYS A 25 3.51 -7.99 -11.50
CA CYS A 25 3.20 -7.41 -10.21
C CYS A 25 2.16 -8.23 -9.43
N MET A 26 2.41 -8.44 -8.13
CA MET A 26 1.46 -9.04 -7.21
C MET A 26 0.61 -7.97 -6.53
N PHE A 27 -0.69 -7.98 -6.75
CA PHE A 27 -1.63 -7.04 -6.15
C PHE A 27 -2.24 -7.60 -4.85
N VAL A 28 -2.12 -6.83 -3.77
CA VAL A 28 -2.52 -7.23 -2.42
C VAL A 28 -3.48 -6.20 -1.80
N GLY A 29 -4.48 -6.69 -1.07
CA GLY A 29 -5.43 -5.89 -0.29
C GLY A 29 -6.83 -5.78 -0.92
N SER A 30 -7.79 -5.28 -0.15
CA SER A 30 -9.19 -5.17 -0.58
C SER A 30 -9.39 -4.28 -1.80
N GLY A 31 -8.52 -3.28 -2.01
CA GLY A 31 -8.52 -2.46 -3.22
C GLY A 31 -8.17 -3.26 -4.48
N ALA A 32 -7.21 -4.20 -4.38
CA ALA A 32 -6.86 -5.09 -5.48
C ALA A 32 -8.02 -6.02 -5.84
N ASP A 33 -8.73 -6.55 -4.84
CA ASP A 33 -9.92 -7.37 -5.06
C ASP A 33 -11.06 -6.57 -5.69
N LEU A 34 -11.32 -5.36 -5.19
CA LEU A 34 -12.37 -4.47 -5.70
C LEU A 34 -12.12 -4.07 -7.17
N TYR A 35 -10.87 -3.78 -7.53
CA TYR A 35 -10.48 -3.35 -8.87
C TYR A 35 -9.89 -4.46 -9.73
N ARG A 36 -10.00 -5.73 -9.32
CA ARG A 36 -9.41 -6.90 -9.98
C ARG A 36 -9.68 -6.93 -11.49
N LYS A 37 -10.92 -6.68 -11.90
CA LYS A 37 -11.31 -6.63 -13.32
C LYS A 37 -10.54 -5.54 -14.08
N THR A 38 -10.50 -4.32 -13.53
CA THR A 38 -9.78 -3.19 -14.15
C THR A 38 -8.28 -3.45 -14.24
N ILE A 39 -7.69 -4.04 -13.20
CA ILE A 39 -6.27 -4.40 -13.15
C ILE A 39 -5.97 -5.46 -14.23
N ALA A 40 -6.75 -6.54 -14.28
CA ALA A 40 -6.57 -7.63 -15.24
C ALA A 40 -6.79 -7.17 -16.70
N GLU A 41 -7.78 -6.30 -16.95
CA GLU A 41 -8.02 -5.74 -18.28
C GLU A 41 -6.87 -4.85 -18.77
N LYS A 42 -6.19 -4.14 -17.86
CA LYS A 42 -5.11 -3.21 -18.20
C LYS A 42 -3.74 -3.89 -18.32
N LEU A 43 -3.41 -4.81 -17.41
CA LEU A 43 -2.07 -5.40 -17.30
C LEU A 43 -1.98 -6.84 -17.83
N GLY A 44 -3.10 -7.51 -18.08
CA GLY A 44 -3.12 -8.87 -18.64
C GLY A 44 -2.30 -9.85 -17.81
N GLU A 45 -1.32 -10.49 -18.44
CA GLU A 45 -0.46 -11.52 -17.83
C GLU A 45 0.48 -10.98 -16.74
N TYR A 46 0.66 -9.67 -16.64
CA TYR A 46 1.46 -9.06 -15.57
C TYR A 46 0.69 -8.89 -14.25
N ALA A 47 -0.62 -9.13 -14.23
CA ALA A 47 -1.43 -9.02 -13.03
C ALA A 47 -1.54 -10.34 -12.27
N TYR A 48 -0.81 -10.45 -11.15
CA TYR A 48 -0.95 -11.55 -10.20
C TYR A 48 -1.81 -11.12 -9.02
N PHE A 49 -2.62 -12.05 -8.52
CA PHE A 49 -3.49 -11.80 -7.38
C PHE A 49 -3.31 -12.88 -6.32
N THR A 50 -3.31 -12.44 -5.07
CA THR A 50 -3.19 -13.32 -3.91
C THR A 50 -4.51 -14.00 -3.58
N LYS A 51 -4.45 -14.98 -2.66
CA LYS A 51 -5.62 -15.59 -2.04
C LYS A 51 -6.22 -14.65 -1.00
N ASN A 52 -7.53 -14.75 -0.76
CA ASN A 52 -8.25 -13.84 0.16
C ASN A 52 -7.61 -13.69 1.55
N HIS A 53 -7.03 -14.75 2.11
CA HIS A 53 -6.40 -14.70 3.44
C HIS A 53 -5.03 -13.99 3.48
N GLU A 54 -4.45 -13.74 2.32
CA GLU A 54 -3.19 -13.00 2.12
C GLU A 54 -3.47 -11.49 1.97
N ASN A 55 -4.73 -11.09 1.69
CA ASN A 55 -5.17 -9.69 1.66
C ASN A 55 -5.37 -9.06 3.06
N THR A 56 -5.14 -9.83 4.13
CA THR A 56 -5.29 -9.38 5.52
C THR A 56 -3.93 -8.98 6.10
N ILE A 57 -3.84 -7.76 6.64
CA ILE A 57 -2.66 -7.30 7.37
C ILE A 57 -2.52 -8.09 8.68
N ARG A 58 -1.33 -8.63 8.94
CA ARG A 58 -1.04 -9.41 10.16
C ARG A 58 -0.04 -8.66 11.04
N GLY A 59 -0.32 -8.60 12.34
CA GLY A 59 0.59 -7.98 13.32
C GLY A 59 1.97 -8.64 13.33
N SER A 60 2.06 -9.94 13.08
CA SER A 60 3.34 -10.65 12.95
C SER A 60 4.17 -10.18 11.75
N THR A 61 3.53 -9.83 10.63
CA THR A 61 4.22 -9.26 9.46
C THR A 61 4.77 -7.88 9.78
N VAL A 62 3.98 -7.04 10.47
CA VAL A 62 4.45 -5.70 10.92
C VAL A 62 5.64 -5.83 11.86
N ALA A 63 5.56 -6.73 12.86
CA ALA A 63 6.65 -7.00 13.78
C ALA A 63 7.91 -7.50 13.08
N ARG A 64 7.76 -8.36 12.05
CA ARG A 64 8.88 -8.84 11.23
C ARG A 64 9.54 -7.70 10.44
N LEU A 65 8.75 -6.83 9.83
CA LEU A 65 9.24 -5.67 9.07
C LEU A 65 9.98 -4.66 9.95
N SER A 66 9.58 -4.52 11.21
CA SER A 66 10.20 -3.59 12.16
C SER A 66 11.37 -4.18 12.94
N MET A 67 11.66 -5.48 12.82
CA MET A 67 12.59 -6.18 13.72
C MET A 67 13.99 -5.57 13.68
N ASP A 68 14.54 -5.34 12.48
CA ASP A 68 15.88 -4.78 12.32
C ASP A 68 15.98 -3.39 12.97
N ARG A 69 14.94 -2.55 12.84
CA ARG A 69 14.90 -1.23 13.50
C ARG A 69 14.84 -1.37 15.02
N PHE A 70 14.00 -2.26 15.51
CA PHE A 70 13.84 -2.53 16.94
C PHE A 70 15.13 -3.03 17.59
N GLU A 71 15.83 -3.98 16.97
CA GLU A 71 17.11 -4.53 17.46
C GLU A 71 18.22 -3.46 17.51
N ASN A 72 18.14 -2.43 16.67
CA ASN A 72 19.06 -1.29 16.64
C ASN A 72 18.62 -0.09 17.51
N ASN A 73 17.59 -0.25 18.36
CA ASN A 73 16.98 0.83 19.14
C ASN A 73 16.47 2.01 18.27
N ASP A 74 16.20 1.80 16.98
CA ASP A 74 15.48 2.74 16.11
C ASP A 74 13.98 2.55 16.31
N THR A 75 13.46 3.11 17.39
CA THR A 75 12.04 3.09 17.74
C THR A 75 11.46 4.49 17.74
N ASN A 76 10.18 4.63 17.41
CA ASN A 76 9.48 5.90 17.47
C ASN A 76 9.03 6.22 18.91
N ASP A 77 9.14 7.49 19.30
CA ASP A 77 8.57 8.00 20.54
C ASP A 77 7.04 8.02 20.45
N VAL A 78 6.39 7.45 21.47
CA VAL A 78 4.93 7.34 21.55
C VAL A 78 4.23 8.70 21.54
N GLU A 79 4.86 9.75 22.08
CA GLU A 79 4.25 11.10 22.11
C GLU A 79 4.24 11.76 20.73
N THR A 80 5.15 11.37 19.83
CA THR A 80 5.29 11.93 18.49
C THR A 80 4.76 11.02 17.38
N PHE A 81 4.31 9.82 17.73
CA PHE A 81 3.84 8.84 16.77
C PHE A 81 2.48 9.23 16.18
N VAL A 82 2.50 9.74 14.96
CA VAL A 82 1.31 10.23 14.26
C VAL A 82 1.06 9.48 12.94
N PRO A 83 -0.20 9.36 12.49
CA PRO A 83 -0.51 8.77 11.19
C PRO A 83 0.12 9.56 10.04
N ASN A 84 0.60 8.85 9.01
CA ASN A 84 1.01 9.47 7.75
C ASN A 84 -0.22 9.75 6.85
N TYR A 85 -0.68 11.00 6.82
CA TYR A 85 -1.85 11.41 6.03
C TYR A 85 -1.49 11.68 4.56
N ILE A 86 -1.67 10.68 3.70
CA ILE A 86 -1.41 10.79 2.24
C ILE A 86 -2.55 11.45 1.44
N ARG A 87 -3.69 11.74 2.08
CA ARG A 87 -4.83 12.47 1.50
C ARG A 87 -5.40 13.45 2.51
N LYS A 88 -5.86 14.60 2.01
CA LYS A 88 -6.64 15.57 2.80
C LYS A 88 -7.91 14.94 3.36
N SER A 89 -8.34 15.42 4.52
CA SER A 89 -9.59 14.98 5.14
C SER A 89 -10.80 15.42 4.31
N ASP A 90 -11.92 14.72 4.46
CA ASP A 90 -13.16 15.08 3.76
C ASP A 90 -13.66 16.46 4.16
N ALA A 91 -13.44 16.88 5.40
CA ALA A 91 -13.74 18.23 5.87
C ALA A 91 -12.92 19.27 5.09
N GLN A 92 -11.60 19.07 4.98
CA GLN A 92 -10.71 19.96 4.22
C GLN A 92 -11.05 20.00 2.73
N LEU A 93 -11.49 18.87 2.15
CA LEU A 93 -11.93 18.83 0.75
C LEU A 93 -13.23 19.60 0.55
N LYS A 94 -14.18 19.53 1.48
CA LYS A 94 -15.47 20.24 1.42
C LYS A 94 -15.37 21.74 1.76
N LEU A 95 -14.34 22.14 2.48
CA LEU A 95 -14.08 23.55 2.85
C LEU A 95 -13.65 24.43 1.67
N LYS A 96 -13.11 23.82 0.61
CA LYS A 96 -12.78 24.54 -0.64
C LYS A 96 -14.05 24.69 -1.48
N LYS A 97 -14.81 25.76 -1.22
CA LYS A 97 -15.77 26.34 -2.15
C LYS A 97 -15.16 27.59 -2.78
#